data_AF-A0A1W9GPJ1-F1
#
_entry.id   AF-A0A1W9GPJ1-F1
#
_cell.length_a   1.000
_cell.length_b   1.000
_cell.length_c   1.000
_cell.angle_alpha   90.00
_cell.angle_beta   90.00
_cell.angle_gamma   90.00
#
_symmetry.space_group_name_H-M   'P 1'
#
loop_
_entity.id
_entity.type
_entity.pdbx_description
1 polymer ?
#
loop_
_entity_poly.entity_id
_entity_poly.type
_entity_poly.pdbx_seq_one_letter_code
_entity_poly.pdbx_strand_id
1 'polypeptide(L)' 'MTDMVNHPPHYTAGRVECIDAIRAALGEVGFLDYCRGTAIKYLWRAPLKFNTAEDLKKAQWYLTKAIEVASEEPN' A
#
# COMPACT_ATOMS: atom_id res chain seq x y z
N MET A 1 8.87 19.09 -6.06
CA MET A 1 7.63 18.71 -5.34
C MET A 1 7.83 17.30 -4.83
N THR A 2 7.63 17.06 -3.53
CA THR A 2 7.80 15.74 -2.91
C THR A 2 6.57 14.88 -3.21
N ASP A 3 6.77 13.70 -3.81
CA ASP A 3 5.68 12.75 -4.05
C ASP A 3 5.33 12.00 -2.76
N MET A 4 4.37 12.54 -2.02
CA MET A 4 3.91 11.97 -0.75
C MET A 4 3.09 10.67 -0.90
N VAL A 5 2.84 10.23 -2.13
CA VAL A 5 2.04 9.02 -2.42
C VAL A 5 2.95 7.87 -2.77
N ASN A 6 3.86 8.08 -3.73
CA ASN A 6 4.75 7.01 -4.20
C ASN A 6 6.08 6.98 -3.44
N HIS A 7 6.58 8.12 -2.94
CA HIS A 7 7.89 8.22 -2.28
C HIS A 7 7.89 9.16 -1.07
N PRO A 8 7.16 8.84 0.03
CA PRO A 8 7.20 9.68 1.21
C PRO A 8 8.59 9.59 1.86
N PRO A 9 9.23 10.72 2.22
CA PRO A 9 10.63 10.78 2.64
C PRO A 9 10.94 10.06 3.98
N HIS A 10 9.94 9.49 4.65
CA HIS A 10 10.07 8.76 5.90
C HIS A 10 10.04 7.22 5.73
N TYR A 11 9.94 6.70 4.49
CA TYR A 11 9.94 5.25 4.22
C TYR A 11 11.24 4.70 3.63
N THR A 12 12.21 5.55 3.29
CA THR A 12 13.50 5.16 2.70
C THR A 12 14.65 5.33 3.69
N ALA A 13 14.76 4.41 4.65
CA ALA A 13 15.99 4.21 5.41
C ALA A 13 16.78 3.01 4.81
N GLY A 14 17.40 3.17 3.63
CA GLY A 14 18.24 2.14 3.02
C GLY A 14 18.09 1.98 1.50
N ARG A 15 18.54 0.83 0.95
CA ARG A 15 18.45 0.46 -0.48
C ARG A 15 17.19 -0.36 -0.84
N VAL A 16 16.35 -0.66 0.15
CA VAL A 16 15.15 -1.50 0.01
C VAL A 16 13.95 -0.66 0.40
N GLU A 17 12.94 -0.61 -0.46
CA GLU A 17 11.69 0.08 -0.14
C GLU A 17 10.97 -0.66 1.01
N CYS A 18 10.36 0.09 1.92
CA CYS A 18 9.71 -0.49 3.11
C CYS A 18 8.63 -1.52 2.73
N ILE A 19 7.91 -1.30 1.63
CA ILE A 19 6.87 -2.22 1.15
C ILE A 19 7.46 -3.58 0.72
N ASP A 20 8.64 -3.59 0.11
CA ASP A 20 9.32 -4.82 -0.32
C ASP A 20 9.81 -5.61 0.88
N ALA A 21 10.33 -4.92 1.89
CA ALA A 21 10.70 -5.56 3.17
C ALA A 21 9.49 -6.18 3.87
N ILE A 22 8.32 -5.51 3.85
CA ILE A 22 7.07 -6.04 4.39
C ILE A 22 6.61 -7.27 3.59
N ARG A 23 6.65 -7.22 2.25
CA ARG A 23 6.30 -8.37 1.39
C ARG A 23 7.18 -9.58 1.70
N ALA A 24 8.50 -9.38 1.78
CA ALA A 24 9.44 -10.44 2.12
C ALA A 24 9.20 -11.03 3.53
N ALA A 25 8.83 -10.21 4.51
CA ALA A 25 8.60 -10.64 5.88
C ALA A 25 7.27 -11.40 6.07
N LEU A 26 6.22 -11.01 5.34
CA LEU A 26 4.88 -11.58 5.49
C LEU A 26 4.58 -12.75 4.54
N GLY A 27 5.38 -12.91 3.48
CA GLY A 27 5.05 -13.80 2.36
C GLY A 27 3.85 -13.30 1.56
N GLU A 28 3.55 -13.95 0.43
CA GLU A 28 2.54 -13.46 -0.53
C GLU A 28 1.13 -13.35 0.08
N VAL A 29 0.67 -14.39 0.78
CA VAL A 29 -0.65 -14.41 1.43
C VAL A 29 -0.76 -13.33 2.51
N GLY A 30 0.26 -13.21 3.37
CA GLY A 30 0.27 -12.20 4.44
C GLY A 30 0.37 -10.78 3.88
N PHE A 31 1.12 -10.58 2.81
CA PHE A 31 1.25 -9.31 2.13
C PHE A 31 -0.05 -8.89 1.41
N LEU A 32 -0.76 -9.85 0.80
CA LEU A 32 -2.08 -9.64 0.21
C LEU A 32 -3.07 -9.12 1.27
N ASP A 33 -3.17 -9.79 2.43
CA ASP A 33 -4.06 -9.38 3.52
C ASP A 33 -3.66 -8.03 4.12
N TYR A 34 -2.35 -7.76 4.25
CA TYR A 34 -1.84 -6.46 4.67
C TYR A 34 -2.28 -5.33 3.72
N CYS A 35 -2.15 -5.54 2.41
CA CYS A 35 -2.55 -4.57 1.39
C CYS A 35 -4.07 -4.33 1.44
N ARG A 36 -4.88 -5.40 1.54
CA ARG A 36 -6.34 -5.31 1.66
C ARG A 36 -6.76 -4.53 2.90
N GLY A 37 -6.22 -4.86 4.06
CA GLY A 37 -6.52 -4.16 5.32
C GLY A 37 -6.09 -2.68 5.27
N THR A 38 -4.95 -2.40 4.65
CA THR A 38 -4.46 -1.02 4.51
C THR A 38 -5.31 -0.20 3.54
N ALA A 39 -5.78 -0.80 2.44
CA ALA A 39 -6.75 -0.15 1.55
C ALA A 39 -8.06 0.18 2.28
N ILE A 40 -8.61 -0.77 3.04
CA ILE A 40 -9.81 -0.55 3.87
C ILE A 40 -9.60 0.62 4.85
N LYS A 41 -8.45 0.67 5.53
CA LYS A 41 -8.10 1.78 6.43
C LYS A 41 -8.18 3.14 5.72
N TYR A 42 -7.65 3.26 4.51
CA TYR A 42 -7.68 4.52 3.77
C TYR A 42 -9.08 4.86 3.24
N LEU A 43 -9.84 3.86 2.76
CA LEU A 43 -11.25 4.05 2.38
C LEU A 43 -12.11 4.55 3.54
N TRP A 44 -11.95 3.95 4.72
CA TRP A 44 -12.65 4.37 5.94
C TRP A 44 -12.26 5.78 6.37
N ARG A 45 -10.99 6.15 6.21
CA ARG A 45 -10.48 7.46 6.63
C ARG A 45 -10.82 8.59 5.66
N ALA A 46 -10.99 8.30 4.37
CA ALA A 46 -11.24 9.29 3.33
C ALA A 46 -12.36 10.30 3.64
N PRO A 47 -13.53 9.91 4.19
CA PRO A 47 -14.57 10.88 4.56
C PRO A 47 -14.33 11.61 5.90
N LEU A 48 -13.36 11.17 6.71
CA LEU A 48 -13.11 11.66 8.07
C LEU A 48 -11.98 12.70 8.16
N LYS A 49 -11.12 12.82 7.14
CA LYS A 49 -10.00 13.76 7.10
C LYS A 49 -10.16 14.80 5.98
N PHE A 50 -9.43 15.92 6.12
CA PHE A 50 -9.45 17.05 5.20
C PHE A 50 -9.05 16.74 3.74
N ASN A 51 -8.40 15.60 3.45
CA ASN A 51 -7.92 15.27 2.10
C ASN A 51 -8.42 13.89 1.61
N THR A 52 -9.71 13.80 1.32
CA THR A 52 -10.38 12.61 0.79
C THR A 52 -9.68 12.06 -0.46
N ALA A 53 -9.29 12.93 -1.41
CA ALA A 53 -8.69 12.49 -2.66
C ALA A 53 -7.32 11.81 -2.46
N GLU A 54 -6.51 12.29 -1.52
CA GLU A 54 -5.23 11.66 -1.19
C GLU A 54 -5.41 10.29 -0.53
N ASP A 55 -6.39 10.15 0.36
CA ASP A 55 -6.71 8.86 0.98
C ASP A 55 -7.25 7.86 -0.05
N LEU A 56 -8.11 8.28 -0.98
CA LEU A 56 -8.56 7.43 -2.08
C LEU A 56 -7.40 6.98 -2.99
N LYS A 57 -6.45 7.87 -3.30
CA LYS A 57 -5.24 7.51 -4.05
C LYS A 57 -4.38 6.49 -3.30
N LYS A 58 -4.22 6.63 -1.98
CA LYS A 58 -3.51 5.65 -1.16
C LYS A 58 -4.23 4.30 -1.13
N ALA A 59 -5.57 4.31 -1.00
CA ALA A 59 -6.36 3.08 -1.09
C ALA A 59 -6.16 2.37 -2.43
N GLN A 60 -6.22 3.12 -3.54
CA GLN A 60 -5.96 2.60 -4.89
C GLN A 60 -4.57 1.97 -4.98
N TRP A 61 -3.53 2.64 -4.49
CA TRP A 61 -2.15 2.13 -4.54
C TRP A 61 -2.02 0.76 -3.87
N TYR A 62 -2.58 0.59 -2.66
CA TYR A 62 -2.55 -0.70 -1.97
C TYR A 62 -3.41 -1.77 -2.66
N LEU A 63 -4.53 -1.39 -3.27
CA LEU A 63 -5.33 -2.32 -4.07
C LEU A 63 -4.59 -2.78 -5.33
N THR A 64 -3.85 -1.88 -6.00
CA THR A 64 -3.01 -2.26 -7.15
C THR A 64 -1.97 -3.29 -6.74
N LYS A 65 -1.30 -3.11 -5.58
CA LYS A 65 -0.35 -4.11 -5.06
C LYS A 65 -1.00 -5.44 -4.71
N ALA A 66 -2.20 -5.43 -4.14
CA ALA A 66 -2.97 -6.65 -3.90
C ALA A 66 -3.33 -7.39 -5.20
N ILE A 67 -3.69 -6.65 -6.26
CA ILE A 67 -4.00 -7.22 -7.58
C ILE A 67 -2.75 -7.84 -8.23
N GLU A 68 -1.59 -7.18 -8.14
CA GLU A 68 -0.32 -7.72 -8.63
C GLU A 68 -0.04 -9.10 -8.02
N VAL A 69 -0.09 -9.20 -6.68
CA VAL A 69 0.14 -10.46 -5.94
C VAL A 69 -0.88 -11.54 -6.33
N ALA A 70 -2.17 -11.19 -6.37
CA ALA A 70 -3.23 -12.14 -6.71
C ALA A 70 -3.18 -12.62 -8.17
N SER A 71 -2.53 -11.86 -9.07
CA SER A 71 -2.35 -12.22 -10.48
C SER A 71 -1.09 -13.05 -10.72
N GLU A 72 -0.17 -13.09 -9.75
CA GLU A 72 1.08 -13.86 -9.80
C GLU A 72 0.92 -15.30 -9.30
N GLU A 73 -0.17 -15.63 -8.57
CA GLU A 73 -0.49 -17.02 -8.24
C GLU A 73 -0.93 -17.78 -9.51
N PRO A 74 -0.20 -18.84 -9.93
CA PRO A 74 -0.74 -19.75 -10.92
C PRO A 74 -1.89 -20.54 -10.27
N ASN A 75 -3.04 -20.59 -10.95
CA ASN A 75 -4.14 -21.51 -10.62
C ASN A 75 -3.64 -22.93 -10.27
#